data_AF-A0A0G0CEW9-F1
#
_entry.id   AF-A0A0G0CEW9-F1
#
_cell.length_a   1.000
_cell.length_b   1.000
_cell.length_c   1.000
_cell.angle_alpha   90.00
_cell.angle_beta   90.00
_cell.angle_gamma   90.00
#
_symmetry.space_group_name_H-M   'P 1'
#
loop_
_entity.id
_entity.type
_entity.pdbx_description
1 polymer ?
#
loop_
_entity_poly.entity_id
_entity_poly.type
_entity_poly.pdbx_seq_one_letter_code
_entity_poly.pdbx_strand_id
1 'polypeptide(L)'
;MFADPLFDLNLSLFFLGLSVVVALIILAITRKKLLALVVFSVLGNLSFLINIGSFMFDSYNIKWLQIFSLLIWPLLNMYLIIKYFKNKKQK
;
A
#
# COMPACT_ATOMS: atom_id res chain seq x y z
N MET A 1 -9.69 -23.70 -0.21
CA MET A 1 -9.24 -23.60 1.19
C MET A 1 -9.49 -22.16 1.58
N PHE A 2 -10.54 -21.87 2.38
CA PHE A 2 -10.72 -20.51 2.89
C PHE A 2 -9.63 -20.28 3.92
N ALA A 3 -8.74 -19.32 3.65
CA ALA A 3 -7.75 -18.89 4.62
C ALA A 3 -8.45 -18.23 5.82
N ASP A 4 -7.88 -18.40 7.01
CA ASP A 4 -8.43 -17.85 8.25
C ASP A 4 -8.50 -16.31 8.14
N PRO A 5 -9.70 -15.69 8.20
CA PRO A 5 -9.87 -14.25 8.09
C PRO A 5 -8.98 -13.45 9.05
N LEU A 6 -8.77 -13.96 10.27
CA LEU A 6 -7.94 -13.30 11.26
C LEU A 6 -6.47 -13.34 10.86
N PHE A 7 -6.02 -14.47 10.33
CA PHE A 7 -4.66 -14.61 9.82
C PHE A 7 -4.41 -13.66 8.64
N ASP A 8 -5.32 -13.61 7.67
CA ASP A 8 -5.20 -12.75 6.49
C ASP A 8 -5.19 -11.26 6.85
N LEU A 9 -6.04 -10.86 7.82
CA LEU A 9 -6.05 -9.50 8.33
C LEU A 9 -4.72 -9.16 9.01
N ASN A 10 -4.24 -10.03 9.90
CA ASN A 10 -2.97 -9.84 10.60
C ASN A 10 -1.78 -9.76 9.62
N LEU A 11 -1.78 -10.59 8.59
CA LEU A 11 -0.77 -10.57 7.55
C LEU A 11 -0.79 -9.25 6.77
N SER A 12 -1.98 -8.78 6.39
CA SER A 12 -2.16 -7.50 5.69
C SER A 12 -1.68 -6.32 6.54
N LEU A 13 -2.01 -6.32 7.83
CA LEU A 13 -1.58 -5.30 8.79
C LEU A 13 -0.07 -5.35 9.05
N PHE A 14 0.51 -6.54 9.11
CA PHE A 14 1.95 -6.72 9.25
C PHE A 14 2.70 -6.11 8.05
N PHE A 15 2.27 -6.42 6.83
CA PHE A 15 2.86 -5.83 5.62
C PHE A 15 2.63 -4.32 5.53
N LEU A 16 1.47 -3.83 5.96
CA LEU A 16 1.22 -2.39 6.06
C LEU A 16 2.18 -1.72 7.05
N GLY A 17 2.38 -2.31 8.22
CA GLY A 17 3.35 -1.84 9.21
C GLY A 17 4.78 -1.81 8.65
N LEU A 18 5.21 -2.89 7.98
CA LEU A 18 6.50 -2.94 7.30
C LEU A 18 6.63 -1.86 6.22
N SER A 19 5.57 -1.57 5.47
CA SER A 19 5.59 -0.51 4.45
C SER A 19 5.89 0.88 5.04
N VAL A 20 5.35 1.17 6.24
CA VAL A 20 5.63 2.41 6.98
C VAL A 20 7.10 2.45 7.39
N VAL A 21 7.61 1.36 7.97
CA VAL A 21 9.01 1.27 8.41
C VAL A 21 9.97 1.50 7.24
N VAL A 22 9.74 0.84 6.10
CA VAL A 22 10.55 1.01 4.89
C VAL A 22 10.49 2.45 4.39
N ALA A 23 9.30 3.05 4.34
CA ALA A 23 9.14 4.44 3.90
C ALA A 23 9.85 5.44 4.82
N LEU A 24 9.80 5.22 6.14
CA LEU A 24 10.51 6.03 7.12
C LEU A 24 12.03 5.90 6.97
N ILE A 25 12.55 4.69 6.74
CA ILE A 25 13.98 4.48 6.47
C ILE A 25 14.40 5.25 5.21
N ILE A 26 13.63 5.15 4.12
CA ILE A 26 13.90 5.88 2.88
C ILE A 26 13.86 7.40 3.12
N LEU A 27 12.91 7.87 3.90
CA LEU A 27 12.81 9.29 4.27
C LEU A 27 14.02 9.75 5.08
N ALA A 28 14.48 8.96 6.05
CA ALA A 28 15.61 9.29 6.89
C ALA A 28 16.92 9.37 6.07
N ILE A 29 17.16 8.41 5.18
CA ILE A 29 18.38 8.32 4.36
C ILE A 29 18.38 9.34 3.23
N THR A 30 17.31 9.39 2.43
CA THR A 30 17.29 10.20 1.21
C THR A 30 16.83 11.63 1.44
N ARG A 31 16.12 11.89 2.56
CA ARG A 31 15.39 13.14 2.85
C ARG A 31 14.36 13.53 1.78
N LYS A 32 14.04 12.63 0.83
CA LYS A 32 13.11 12.87 -0.28
C LYS A 32 11.68 12.47 0.11
N LYS A 33 10.92 13.42 0.63
CA LYS A 33 9.51 13.23 1.04
C LYS A 33 8.65 12.54 -0.02
N LEU A 34 8.76 12.97 -1.29
CA LEU A 34 7.96 12.41 -2.38
C LEU A 34 8.35 10.96 -2.71
N LEU A 35 9.64 10.61 -2.62
CA LEU A 35 10.09 9.23 -2.84
C LEU A 35 9.58 8.30 -1.74
N ALA A 36 9.69 8.72 -0.47
CA ALA A 36 9.17 7.97 0.65
C ALA A 36 7.65 7.76 0.53
N LEU A 37 6.90 8.79 0.10
CA LEU A 37 5.46 8.70 -0.13
C LEU A 37 5.11 7.72 -1.26
N VAL A 38 5.84 7.74 -2.37
CA VAL A 38 5.65 6.78 -3.47
C VAL A 38 5.86 5.35 -2.97
N VAL A 39 6.95 5.10 -2.26
CA VAL A 39 7.27 3.76 -1.77
C VAL A 39 6.24 3.27 -0.75
N PHE A 40 5.85 4.13 0.20
CA PHE A 40 4.76 3.81 1.13
C PHE A 40 3.47 3.46 0.39
N SER A 41 3.07 4.29 -0.56
CA SER A 41 1.79 4.11 -1.27
C SER A 41 1.75 2.81 -2.07
N VAL A 42 2.86 2.45 -2.74
CA VAL A 42 2.96 1.20 -3.50
C VAL A 42 2.96 0.00 -2.56
N LEU A 43 3.80 0.00 -1.52
CA LEU A 43 3.91 -1.13 -0.59
C LEU A 43 2.65 -1.32 0.27
N GLY A 44 2.05 -0.22 0.74
CA GLY A 44 0.80 -0.24 1.49
C GLY A 44 -0.40 -0.66 0.63
N ASN A 45 -0.37 -0.41 -0.67
CA ASN A 45 -1.37 -0.98 -1.57
C ASN A 45 -1.20 -2.50 -1.73
N LEU A 46 0.05 -2.96 -1.90
CA LEU A 46 0.38 -4.38 -2.00
C LEU A 46 -0.01 -5.17 -0.76
N SER A 47 0.07 -4.57 0.44
CA SER A 47 -0.29 -5.26 1.69
C SER A 47 -1.74 -5.74 1.72
N PHE A 48 -2.64 -5.09 0.99
CA PHE A 48 -4.04 -5.52 0.85
C PHE A 48 -4.29 -6.33 -0.42
N LEU A 49 -3.53 -6.10 -1.50
CA LEU A 49 -3.68 -6.83 -2.75
C LEU A 49 -3.28 -8.30 -2.63
N ILE A 50 -2.33 -8.65 -1.76
CA ILE A 50 -1.91 -10.03 -1.51
C ILE A 50 -3.11 -10.91 -1.11
N ASN A 51 -4.04 -10.35 -0.32
CA ASN A 51 -5.20 -11.07 0.19
C ASN A 51 -6.50 -10.67 -0.52
N ILE A 52 -6.44 -10.12 -1.74
CA ILE A 52 -7.61 -9.49 -2.38
C ILE A 52 -8.81 -10.43 -2.57
N GLY A 53 -8.59 -11.74 -2.70
CA GLY A 53 -9.64 -12.75 -2.80
C GLY A 53 -10.08 -13.36 -1.46
N SER A 54 -9.55 -12.87 -0.34
CA SER A 54 -9.83 -13.41 0.99
C SER A 54 -11.25 -13.07 1.46
N PHE A 55 -11.84 -14.00 2.21
CA PHE A 55 -13.11 -13.78 2.91
C PHE A 55 -12.99 -12.76 4.06
N MET A 56 -11.77 -12.32 4.42
CA MET A 56 -11.56 -11.33 5.47
C MET A 56 -12.33 -10.03 5.23
N PHE A 57 -12.48 -9.61 3.98
CA PHE A 57 -13.19 -8.36 3.68
C PHE A 57 -14.68 -8.44 3.99
N ASP A 58 -15.26 -9.63 3.83
CA ASP A 58 -16.64 -9.94 4.15
C ASP A 58 -16.79 -10.11 5.67
N SER A 59 -15.91 -10.91 6.29
CA SER A 59 -15.95 -11.23 7.71
C SER A 59 -15.83 -9.99 8.61
N TYR A 60 -14.98 -9.03 8.26
CA TYR A 60 -14.81 -7.80 9.03
C TYR A 60 -15.62 -6.61 8.48
N ASN A 61 -16.49 -6.83 7.48
CA ASN A 61 -17.30 -5.80 6.84
C ASN A 61 -16.47 -4.61 6.31
N ILE A 62 -15.32 -4.91 5.69
CA ILE A 62 -14.36 -3.94 5.13
C ILE A 62 -14.23 -4.06 3.61
N LYS A 63 -15.28 -4.51 2.91
CA LYS A 63 -15.35 -4.58 1.44
C LYS A 63 -14.96 -3.28 0.74
N TRP A 64 -15.27 -2.13 1.34
CA TRP A 64 -14.87 -0.84 0.81
C TRP A 64 -13.35 -0.71 0.65
N LEU A 65 -12.57 -1.33 1.55
CA LEU A 65 -11.10 -1.33 1.53
C LEU A 65 -10.56 -2.22 0.41
N GLN A 66 -11.25 -3.34 0.11
CA GLN A 66 -10.97 -4.20 -1.04
C GLN A 66 -11.16 -3.44 -2.36
N ILE A 67 -12.29 -2.73 -2.50
CA ILE A 67 -12.61 -1.94 -3.70
C ILE A 67 -11.61 -0.78 -3.83
N PHE A 68 -11.31 -0.10 -2.71
CA PHE A 68 -10.34 0.99 -2.69
C PHE A 68 -8.94 0.51 -3.11
N SER A 69 -8.45 -0.59 -2.55
CA SER A 69 -7.12 -1.12 -2.85
C SER A 69 -6.99 -1.64 -4.28
N LEU A 70 -8.07 -2.12 -4.90
CA LEU A 70 -8.05 -2.64 -6.26
C LEU A 70 -8.27 -1.56 -7.33
N LEU A 71 -9.08 -0.54 -7.06
CA LEU A 71 -9.46 0.46 -8.08
C LEU A 71 -8.83 1.83 -7.84
N ILE A 72 -9.02 2.41 -6.65
CA ILE A 72 -8.68 3.82 -6.39
C ILE A 72 -7.20 3.98 -6.06
N TRP A 73 -6.67 3.10 -5.21
CA TRP A 73 -5.29 3.19 -4.73
C TRP A 73 -4.26 2.98 -5.85
N PRO A 74 -4.45 2.08 -6.84
CA PRO A 74 -3.53 1.97 -7.99
C PRO A 74 -3.50 3.24 -8.85
N LEU A 75 -4.63 3.95 -8.99
CA LEU A 75 -4.67 5.26 -9.66
C LEU A 75 -3.86 6.31 -8.89
N LEU A 76 -3.98 6.33 -7.55
CA LEU A 76 -3.15 7.18 -6.69
C LEU A 76 -1.66 6.84 -6.84
N ASN A 77 -1.31 5.56 -6.90
CA ASN A 77 0.06 5.10 -7.12
C ASN A 77 0.60 5.61 -8.46
N MET A 78 -0.16 5.46 -9.55
CA MET A 78 0.24 6.00 -10.86
C MET A 78 0.46 7.51 -10.82
N TYR A 79 -0.46 8.27 -10.22
CA TYR A 79 -0.31 9.72 -10.07
C TYR A 79 0.98 10.09 -9.32
N LEU A 80 1.24 9.44 -8.19
CA LEU A 80 2.43 9.71 -7.36
C LEU A 80 3.73 9.37 -8.10
N ILE A 81 3.76 8.25 -8.83
CA ILE A 81 4.91 7.84 -9.64
C ILE A 81 5.18 8.86 -10.74
N ILE A 82 4.15 9.26 -11.51
CA ILE A 82 4.28 10.27 -12.57
C ILE A 82 4.79 11.59 -11.99
N LYS A 83 4.22 12.03 -10.85
CA LYS A 83 4.64 13.25 -10.16
C LYS A 83 6.11 13.20 -9.71
N TYR A 84 6.55 12.04 -9.20
CA TYR A 84 7.95 11.84 -8.81
C TYR A 84 8.91 11.98 -9.98
N PHE A 85 8.63 11.32 -11.12
CA PHE A 85 9.48 11.41 -12.30
C PHE A 85 9.46 12.80 -12.94
N LYS A 86 8.30 13.48 -12.96
CA LYS A 86 8.20 14.87 -13.44
C LYS A 86 9.08 15.82 -12.61
N ASN A 87 9.01 15.73 -11.29
CA ASN A 87 9.83 16.55 -10.39
C ASN A 87 11.33 16.24 -10.50
N LYS A 88 11.68 14.99 -10.78
CA LYS A 88 13.08 14.61 -11.01
C LYS A 88 13.64 15.16 -12.32
N LYS A 89 12.81 15.29 -13.37
CA LYS A 89 13.22 15.86 -14.66
C LYS A 89 13.40 17.38 -14.63
N GLN A 90 12.72 18.07 -13.70
CA GLN A 90 12.77 19.53 -13.56
C GLN A 90 13.91 20.03 -12.66
N LYS A 91 14.60 19.12 -11.95
CA LYS A 91 15.79 19.40 -11.14
C LYS A 91 17.02 18.88 -11.85
#